data_AF-A0A6P2ANY6-F1
#
_entry.id   AF-A0A6P2ANY6-F1
#
_cell.length_a   1.000
_cell.length_b   1.000
_cell.length_c   1.000
_cell.angle_alpha   90.00
_cell.angle_beta   90.00
_cell.angle_gamma   90.00
#
_symmetry.space_group_name_H-M   'P 1'
#
loop_
_entity.id
_entity.type
_entity.pdbx_description
1 polymer ?
#
loop_
_entity_poly.entity_id
_entity_poly.type
_entity_poly.pdbx_seq_one_letter_code
_entity_poly.pdbx_strand_id
1 'polypeptide(L)'
;MNLTLDSTQSASAANARRNHDGRTRCRAGQRALALVIVTGLFLAGCDTLSQDFDLIAQSFFPPSPGEAARMMEDPHDPDQRREGVTWISNSPFGGAEPYLRSYRDKVEHERDPTVLAAAIRALARHGMPDDAPLIARHLTHENRHVQWAAAKGLQRLHNPDVVAPLLAAVRQRENWVEVRIAAADALAQYPQDRVFQALVATLDARELALNQTAAESLRTLTGQEFDTDARAWINWYRSAEVDERFADRREYLYPTYQRDETFFERLAFWTSHHWETPQQPAGLRPESTRRTYQDEDDASDEADG
;
A
#
# COMPACT_ATOMS: atom_id res chain seq x y z
N MET A 1 -64.44 -19.65 -8.52
CA MET A 1 -65.55 -20.20 -7.72
C MET A 1 -64.93 -20.80 -6.47
N ASN A 2 -64.89 -20.00 -5.40
CA ASN A 2 -65.67 -20.15 -4.16
C ASN A 2 -65.19 -21.35 -3.32
N LEU A 3 -64.44 -21.08 -2.23
CA LEU A 3 -64.92 -20.90 -0.83
C LEU A 3 -65.25 -22.29 -0.22
N THR A 4 -64.81 -22.76 0.96
CA THR A 4 -64.60 -22.10 2.27
C THR A 4 -64.25 -23.16 3.34
N LEU A 5 -63.45 -22.77 4.36
CA LEU A 5 -63.60 -23.04 5.82
C LEU A 5 -63.43 -24.50 6.34
N ASP A 6 -62.95 -24.81 7.57
CA ASP A 6 -62.35 -24.08 8.70
C ASP A 6 -62.03 -25.11 9.82
N SER A 7 -61.08 -24.77 10.70
CA SER A 7 -60.97 -25.17 12.13
C SER A 7 -60.81 -26.66 12.49
N THR A 8 -59.86 -27.07 13.35
CA THR A 8 -59.80 -26.74 14.79
C THR A 8 -58.51 -27.24 15.45
N GLN A 9 -58.04 -26.47 16.45
CA GLN A 9 -56.95 -26.73 17.40
C GLN A 9 -57.37 -27.70 18.52
N SER A 10 -56.41 -28.47 19.06
CA SER A 10 -56.04 -28.52 20.51
C SER A 10 -54.96 -29.60 20.72
N ALA A 11 -53.68 -29.23 20.89
CA ALA A 11 -53.01 -29.00 22.19
C ALA A 11 -52.76 -30.27 23.03
N SER A 12 -51.49 -30.67 23.18
CA SER A 12 -50.90 -30.98 24.50
C SER A 12 -49.39 -31.18 24.43
N ALA A 13 -48.72 -30.49 25.35
CA ALA A 13 -47.32 -30.46 25.71
C ALA A 13 -46.51 -31.76 25.63
N ALA A 14 -45.27 -31.67 25.15
CA ALA A 14 -44.04 -31.92 25.92
C ALA A 14 -42.83 -31.97 24.97
N ASN A 15 -41.86 -31.08 25.17
CA ASN A 15 -40.47 -31.42 25.52
C ASN A 15 -39.54 -30.27 25.12
N ALA A 16 -39.53 -29.24 25.98
CA ALA A 16 -38.41 -28.32 26.02
C ALA A 16 -37.20 -29.01 26.66
N ARG A 17 -36.00 -28.59 26.23
CA ARG A 17 -34.66 -28.86 26.79
C ARG A 17 -33.88 -29.99 26.12
N ARG A 18 -33.04 -29.60 25.16
CA ARG A 18 -31.56 -29.68 25.25
C ARG A 18 -30.99 -29.24 23.91
N ASN A 19 -30.29 -28.10 23.89
CA ASN A 19 -29.13 -27.86 23.04
C ASN A 19 -28.57 -26.47 23.36
N HIS A 20 -27.90 -26.37 24.50
CA HIS A 20 -27.05 -25.23 24.81
C HIS A 20 -25.81 -25.72 25.57
N ASP A 21 -24.85 -26.34 24.87
CA ASP A 21 -23.48 -26.45 25.40
C ASP A 21 -22.41 -26.79 24.34
N GLY A 22 -22.45 -26.14 23.17
CA GLY A 22 -21.44 -26.31 22.11
C GLY A 22 -20.43 -25.16 21.97
N ARG A 23 -20.76 -23.96 22.44
CA ARG A 23 -19.97 -22.73 22.19
C ARG A 23 -18.99 -22.35 23.30
N THR A 24 -19.13 -22.93 24.49
CA THR A 24 -18.32 -22.64 25.69
C THR A 24 -16.97 -23.38 25.68
N ARG A 25 -16.89 -24.56 25.06
CA ARG A 25 -15.69 -25.42 25.10
C ARG A 25 -14.55 -24.97 24.18
N CYS A 26 -14.84 -24.30 23.06
CA CYS A 26 -13.78 -23.81 22.15
C CYS A 26 -13.01 -22.60 22.73
N ARG A 27 -13.70 -21.70 23.47
CA ARG A 27 -13.06 -20.53 24.10
C ARG A 27 -12.22 -20.89 25.32
N ALA A 28 -12.55 -21.98 26.03
CA ALA A 28 -11.79 -22.43 27.19
C ALA A 28 -10.43 -23.05 26.80
N GLY A 29 -10.37 -23.80 25.69
CA GLY A 29 -9.12 -24.41 25.18
C GLY A 29 -8.11 -23.36 24.69
N GLN A 30 -8.58 -22.28 24.04
CA GLN A 30 -7.71 -21.18 23.61
C GLN A 30 -7.15 -20.36 24.78
N ARG A 31 -7.95 -20.17 25.85
CA ARG A 31 -7.49 -19.49 27.08
C ARG A 31 -6.47 -20.29 27.87
N ALA A 32 -6.56 -21.63 27.85
CA ALA A 32 -5.63 -22.50 28.56
C ALA A 32 -4.26 -22.56 27.87
N LEU A 33 -4.20 -22.51 26.53
CA LEU A 33 -2.93 -22.51 25.78
C LEU A 33 -2.13 -21.21 25.98
N ALA A 34 -2.82 -20.07 26.09
CA ALA A 34 -2.20 -18.77 26.38
C ALA A 34 -1.54 -18.70 27.77
N LEU A 35 -2.08 -19.43 28.76
CA LEU A 35 -1.58 -19.39 30.14
C LEU A 35 -0.25 -20.15 30.33
N VAL A 36 0.01 -21.18 29.52
CA VAL A 36 1.22 -22.00 29.66
C VAL A 36 2.46 -21.30 29.09
N ILE A 37 2.31 -20.48 28.05
CA ILE A 37 3.44 -19.72 27.46
C ILE A 37 3.88 -18.58 28.40
N VAL A 38 2.94 -17.96 29.12
CA VAL A 38 3.23 -16.83 30.03
C VAL A 38 4.03 -17.25 31.27
N THR A 39 3.93 -18.51 31.71
CA THR A 39 4.55 -18.94 32.99
C THR A 39 6.04 -19.31 32.87
N GLY A 40 6.58 -19.44 31.65
CA GLY A 40 7.96 -19.92 31.41
C GLY A 40 9.05 -18.85 31.22
N LEU A 41 8.72 -17.57 31.14
CA LEU A 41 9.64 -16.53 30.65
C LEU A 41 9.93 -15.38 31.63
N PHE A 42 9.56 -15.51 32.91
CA PHE A 42 9.75 -14.48 33.93
C PHE A 42 11.21 -14.26 34.40
N LEU A 43 12.24 -14.75 33.69
CA LEU A 43 13.63 -14.67 34.16
C LEU A 43 14.64 -14.03 33.19
N ALA A 44 14.24 -13.35 32.11
CA ALA A 44 15.21 -12.65 31.26
C ALA A 44 14.65 -11.35 30.64
N GLY A 45 15.12 -10.19 31.10
CA GLY A 45 15.08 -8.90 30.36
C GLY A 45 13.68 -8.29 30.12
N CYS A 46 13.24 -7.39 31.01
CA CYS A 46 11.86 -6.85 30.99
C CYS A 46 11.56 -5.82 29.87
N ASP A 47 12.54 -5.17 29.26
CA ASP A 47 12.26 -4.08 28.31
C ASP A 47 12.14 -4.55 26.85
N THR A 48 12.81 -5.64 26.47
CA THR A 48 12.76 -6.15 25.09
C THR A 48 11.64 -7.18 24.92
N LEU A 49 11.39 -8.00 25.94
CA LEU A 49 10.33 -9.00 25.90
C LEU A 49 8.92 -8.38 25.90
N SER A 50 8.70 -7.27 26.60
CA SER A 50 7.38 -6.64 26.69
C SER A 50 6.87 -6.16 25.32
N GLN A 51 7.73 -5.53 24.52
CA GLN A 51 7.42 -5.12 23.15
C GLN A 51 7.13 -6.32 22.24
N ASP A 52 7.94 -7.39 22.36
CA ASP A 52 7.71 -8.63 21.61
C ASP A 52 6.38 -9.31 22.01
N PHE A 53 6.00 -9.25 23.29
CA PHE A 53 4.72 -9.76 23.77
C PHE A 53 3.52 -8.92 23.30
N ASP A 54 3.65 -7.60 23.23
CA ASP A 54 2.59 -6.72 22.71
C ASP A 54 2.33 -7.00 21.23
N LEU A 55 3.38 -7.17 20.43
CA LEU A 55 3.26 -7.55 19.01
C LEU A 55 2.56 -8.91 18.85
N ILE A 56 2.87 -9.89 19.70
CA ILE A 56 2.21 -11.19 19.71
C ILE A 56 0.75 -11.05 20.16
N ALA A 57 0.46 -10.28 21.20
CA ALA A 57 -0.90 -10.06 21.70
C ALA A 57 -1.80 -9.38 20.65
N GLN A 58 -1.27 -8.37 19.94
CA GLN A 58 -1.96 -7.69 18.84
C GLN A 58 -2.30 -8.62 17.67
N SER A 59 -1.49 -9.66 17.43
CA SER A 59 -1.82 -10.67 16.42
C SER A 59 -3.09 -11.47 16.74
N PHE A 60 -3.42 -11.62 18.03
CA PHE A 60 -4.63 -12.31 18.50
C PHE A 60 -5.81 -11.35 18.75
N PHE A 61 -5.51 -10.09 19.08
CA PHE A 61 -6.49 -9.07 19.42
C PHE A 61 -6.17 -7.77 18.68
N PRO A 62 -6.41 -7.70 17.35
CA PRO A 62 -6.19 -6.48 16.60
C PRO A 62 -7.15 -5.38 17.10
N PRO A 63 -6.75 -4.09 17.04
CA PRO A 63 -7.63 -2.99 17.41
C PRO A 63 -8.90 -3.00 16.57
N SER A 64 -10.00 -2.53 17.14
CA SER A 64 -11.23 -2.32 16.36
C SER A 64 -11.07 -1.16 15.36
N PRO A 65 -11.86 -1.08 14.27
CA PRO A 65 -11.77 0.04 13.34
C PRO A 65 -11.90 1.43 14.00
N GLY A 66 -12.80 1.56 14.98
CA GLY A 66 -12.97 2.81 15.73
C GLY A 66 -11.88 3.08 16.76
N GLU A 67 -11.13 2.06 17.18
CA GLU A 67 -9.95 2.21 18.04
C GLU A 67 -8.75 2.65 17.22
N ALA A 68 -8.48 2.00 16.09
CA ALA A 68 -7.42 2.42 15.18
C ALA A 68 -7.65 3.85 14.65
N ALA A 69 -8.91 4.25 14.43
CA ALA A 69 -9.24 5.63 14.07
C ALA A 69 -8.93 6.61 15.21
N ARG A 70 -9.15 6.24 16.47
CA ARG A 70 -8.76 7.06 17.62
C ARG A 70 -7.24 7.14 17.78
N MET A 71 -6.53 6.04 17.56
CA MET A 71 -5.06 6.03 17.55
C MET A 71 -4.52 6.96 16.45
N MET A 72 -5.07 6.85 15.23
CA MET A 72 -4.71 7.67 14.07
C MET A 72 -4.85 9.18 14.34
N GLU A 73 -5.83 9.57 15.16
CA GLU A 73 -6.10 10.96 15.52
C GLU A 73 -5.61 11.33 16.93
N ASP A 74 -4.70 10.55 17.53
CA ASP A 74 -4.17 10.84 18.86
C ASP A 74 -3.39 12.18 18.85
N PRO A 75 -3.82 13.19 19.64
CA PRO A 75 -3.21 14.51 19.59
C PRO A 75 -1.87 14.61 20.33
N HIS A 76 -1.49 13.60 21.10
CA HIS A 76 -0.32 13.64 21.97
C HIS A 76 0.79 12.70 21.51
N ASP A 77 0.44 11.56 20.93
CA ASP A 77 1.37 10.47 20.67
C ASP A 77 1.55 10.20 19.16
N PRO A 78 2.70 10.55 18.57
CA PRO A 78 2.97 10.29 17.16
C PRO A 78 3.10 8.79 16.85
N ASP A 79 3.51 7.96 17.79
CA ASP A 79 3.61 6.51 17.54
C ASP A 79 2.23 5.89 17.42
N GLN A 80 1.28 6.29 18.29
CA GLN A 80 -0.12 5.89 18.13
C GLN A 80 -0.71 6.37 16.81
N ARG A 81 -0.44 7.62 16.39
CA ARG A 81 -0.90 8.11 15.07
C ARG A 81 -0.34 7.28 13.94
N ARG A 82 0.97 7.01 13.94
CA ARG A 82 1.67 6.20 12.93
C ARG A 82 1.09 4.79 12.86
N GLU A 83 0.85 4.16 14.00
CA GLU A 83 0.26 2.83 14.10
C GLU A 83 -1.19 2.80 13.63
N GLY A 84 -2.00 3.78 14.03
CA GLY A 84 -3.37 3.94 13.56
C GLY A 84 -3.45 4.08 12.03
N VAL A 85 -2.64 4.95 11.43
CA VAL A 85 -2.53 5.08 9.96
C VAL A 85 -2.14 3.76 9.32
N THR A 86 -1.09 3.12 9.84
CA THR A 86 -0.56 1.86 9.29
C THR A 86 -1.61 0.75 9.33
N TRP A 87 -2.26 0.58 10.48
CA TRP A 87 -3.28 -0.46 10.68
C TRP A 87 -4.49 -0.25 9.77
N ILE A 88 -5.02 0.98 9.73
CA ILE A 88 -6.17 1.30 8.87
C ILE A 88 -5.80 1.06 7.41
N SER A 89 -4.63 1.55 6.97
CA SER A 89 -4.22 1.41 5.56
C SER A 89 -4.01 -0.05 5.12
N ASN A 90 -3.65 -0.95 6.05
CA ASN A 90 -3.48 -2.38 5.81
C ASN A 90 -4.80 -3.16 5.97
N SER A 91 -5.85 -2.53 6.47
CA SER A 91 -7.15 -3.16 6.65
C SER A 91 -7.93 -3.24 5.33
N PRO A 92 -8.86 -4.20 5.16
CA PRO A 92 -9.70 -4.30 3.97
C PRO A 92 -10.46 -3.00 3.64
N PHE A 93 -10.76 -2.20 4.67
CA PHE A 93 -11.48 -0.92 4.57
C PHE A 93 -10.58 0.32 4.57
N GLY A 94 -9.26 0.16 4.47
CA GLY A 94 -8.32 1.28 4.49
C GLY A 94 -8.50 2.31 3.39
N GLY A 95 -9.21 1.95 2.32
CA GLY A 95 -9.53 2.84 1.20
C GLY A 95 -10.88 3.55 1.32
N ALA A 96 -11.61 3.42 2.42
CA ALA A 96 -12.86 4.15 2.60
C ALA A 96 -12.62 5.66 2.71
N GLU A 97 -13.51 6.46 2.12
CA GLU A 97 -13.34 7.91 1.97
C GLU A 97 -13.05 8.69 3.27
N PRO A 98 -13.64 8.36 4.45
CA PRO A 98 -13.26 9.03 5.69
C PRO A 98 -11.77 8.91 6.04
N TYR A 99 -11.14 7.78 5.70
CA TYR A 99 -9.71 7.56 5.92
C TYR A 99 -8.86 8.25 4.86
N LEU A 100 -9.29 8.25 3.59
CA LEU A 100 -8.62 9.01 2.54
C LEU A 100 -8.56 10.51 2.87
N ARG A 101 -9.65 11.09 3.40
CA ARG A 101 -9.64 12.47 3.90
C ARG A 101 -8.62 12.69 5.01
N SER A 102 -8.53 11.78 5.98
CA SER A 102 -7.53 11.86 7.05
C SER A 102 -6.10 11.73 6.50
N TYR A 103 -5.85 10.84 5.53
CA TYR A 103 -4.53 10.72 4.91
C TYR A 103 -4.13 11.99 4.18
N ARG A 104 -5.04 12.61 3.40
CA ARG A 104 -4.80 13.90 2.74
C ARG A 104 -4.46 15.00 3.74
N ASP A 105 -5.26 15.13 4.80
CA ASP A 105 -5.02 16.12 5.87
C ASP A 105 -3.65 15.92 6.53
N LYS A 106 -3.29 14.67 6.87
CA LYS A 106 -1.97 14.37 7.43
C LYS A 106 -0.84 14.65 6.45
N VAL A 107 -0.99 14.37 5.16
CA VAL A 107 0.04 14.70 4.16
C VAL A 107 0.22 16.22 4.02
N GLU A 108 -0.81 17.02 4.30
CA GLU A 108 -0.71 18.48 4.30
C GLU A 108 -0.16 19.07 5.60
N HIS A 109 -0.54 18.54 6.76
CA HIS A 109 -0.39 19.22 8.05
C HIS A 109 0.42 18.45 9.10
N GLU A 110 0.75 17.18 8.90
CA GLU A 110 1.49 16.40 9.90
C GLU A 110 2.94 16.88 10.02
N ARG A 111 3.37 17.06 11.28
CA ARG A 111 4.72 17.55 11.60
C ARG A 111 5.68 16.41 11.90
N ASP A 112 5.16 15.29 12.41
CA ASP A 112 5.99 14.13 12.68
C ASP A 112 6.35 13.41 11.37
N PRO A 113 7.66 13.27 11.04
CA PRO A 113 8.06 12.69 9.76
C PRO A 113 7.71 11.20 9.63
N THR A 114 7.58 10.47 10.75
CA THR A 114 7.25 9.04 10.73
C THR A 114 5.77 8.83 10.44
N VAL A 115 4.91 9.66 11.04
CA VAL A 115 3.46 9.68 10.76
C VAL A 115 3.21 10.17 9.33
N LEU A 116 3.88 11.24 8.90
CA LEU A 116 3.78 11.75 7.54
C LEU A 116 4.18 10.69 6.49
N ALA A 117 5.31 10.00 6.69
CA ALA A 117 5.71 8.92 5.80
C ALA A 117 4.71 7.75 5.77
N ALA A 118 4.04 7.46 6.89
CA ALA A 118 2.97 6.47 6.94
C ALA A 118 1.72 6.95 6.18
N ALA A 119 1.33 8.22 6.33
CA ALA A 119 0.20 8.83 5.63
C ALA A 119 0.43 8.87 4.10
N ILE A 120 1.63 9.23 3.65
CA ILE A 120 2.02 9.17 2.23
C ILE A 120 1.87 7.75 1.68
N ARG A 121 2.36 6.74 2.42
CA ARG A 121 2.23 5.32 2.00
C ARG A 121 0.77 4.87 1.95
N ALA A 122 -0.04 5.28 2.91
CA ALA A 122 -1.47 4.98 2.94
C ALA A 122 -2.22 5.63 1.78
N LEU A 123 -1.96 6.92 1.53
CA LEU A 123 -2.54 7.66 0.41
C LEU A 123 -2.09 7.09 -0.95
N ALA A 124 -0.83 6.72 -1.11
CA ALA A 124 -0.35 6.08 -2.34
C ALA A 124 -0.96 4.69 -2.58
N ARG A 125 -1.38 3.98 -1.52
CA ARG A 125 -2.02 2.68 -1.65
C ARG A 125 -3.46 2.79 -2.11
N HIS A 126 -4.21 3.75 -1.56
CA HIS A 126 -5.66 3.82 -1.71
C HIS A 126 -6.18 5.00 -2.53
N GLY A 127 -5.35 6.03 -2.70
CA GLY A 127 -5.68 7.28 -3.35
C GLY A 127 -5.87 7.18 -4.86
N MET A 128 -6.06 8.36 -5.45
CA MET A 128 -6.32 8.59 -6.87
C MET A 128 -5.14 9.30 -7.53
N PRO A 129 -5.08 9.31 -8.88
CA PRO A 129 -4.08 10.10 -9.61
C PRO A 129 -3.96 11.55 -9.15
N ASP A 130 -5.07 12.18 -8.75
CA ASP A 130 -5.12 13.57 -8.30
C ASP A 130 -4.45 13.81 -6.93
N ASP A 131 -4.19 12.74 -6.16
CA ASP A 131 -3.43 12.80 -4.91
C ASP A 131 -1.90 12.87 -5.15
N ALA A 132 -1.44 12.55 -6.36
CA ALA A 132 -0.02 12.48 -6.68
C ALA A 132 0.71 13.83 -6.54
N PRO A 133 0.18 14.98 -7.01
CA PRO A 133 0.82 16.28 -6.81
C PRO A 133 0.99 16.64 -5.33
N LEU A 134 0.06 16.24 -4.47
CA LEU A 134 0.17 16.45 -3.02
C LEU A 134 1.35 15.65 -2.45
N ILE A 135 1.50 14.38 -2.83
CA ILE A 135 2.65 13.55 -2.44
C ILE A 135 3.97 14.09 -3.00
N ALA A 136 3.98 14.58 -4.24
CA ALA A 136 5.19 15.04 -4.92
C ALA A 136 5.87 16.24 -4.23
N ARG A 137 5.12 17.06 -3.48
CA ARG A 137 5.68 18.15 -2.65
C ARG A 137 6.71 17.66 -1.63
N HIS A 138 6.62 16.39 -1.23
CA HIS A 138 7.46 15.77 -0.21
C HIS A 138 8.73 15.12 -0.76
N LEU A 139 8.99 15.17 -2.07
CA LEU A 139 10.24 14.71 -2.68
C LEU A 139 11.47 15.50 -2.24
N THR A 140 11.27 16.72 -1.73
CA THR A 140 12.33 17.60 -1.21
C THR A 140 12.26 17.80 0.30
N HIS A 141 11.53 16.95 1.02
CA HIS A 141 11.37 17.05 2.48
C HIS A 141 12.71 16.83 3.20
N GLU A 142 12.96 17.47 4.35
CA GLU A 142 14.25 17.35 5.07
C GLU A 142 14.55 15.92 5.55
N ASN A 143 13.50 15.17 5.91
CA ASN A 143 13.60 13.78 6.33
C ASN A 143 13.64 12.82 5.14
N ARG A 144 14.72 12.04 5.02
CA ARG A 144 14.91 11.03 3.96
C ARG A 144 13.81 9.98 3.86
N HIS A 145 13.20 9.59 4.98
CA HIS A 145 12.15 8.57 4.99
C HIS A 145 10.85 9.10 4.37
N VAL A 146 10.59 10.41 4.51
CA VAL A 146 9.47 11.10 3.86
C VAL A 146 9.73 11.22 2.36
N GLN A 147 10.94 11.63 1.96
CA GLN A 147 11.31 11.69 0.52
C GLN A 147 11.18 10.32 -0.15
N TRP A 148 11.69 9.27 0.51
CA TRP A 148 11.61 7.90 0.00
C TRP A 148 10.16 7.42 -0.09
N ALA A 149 9.34 7.68 0.94
CA ALA A 149 7.92 7.36 0.91
C ALA A 149 7.19 8.08 -0.22
N ALA A 150 7.52 9.35 -0.49
CA ALA A 150 6.96 10.12 -1.60
C ALA A 150 7.34 9.52 -2.96
N ALA A 151 8.64 9.30 -3.22
CA ALA A 151 9.12 8.72 -4.46
C ALA A 151 8.53 7.31 -4.71
N LYS A 152 8.50 6.47 -3.66
CA LYS A 152 7.91 5.13 -3.74
C LYS A 152 6.38 5.19 -3.92
N GLY A 153 5.71 6.14 -3.27
CA GLY A 153 4.27 6.33 -3.41
C GLY A 153 3.85 6.72 -4.82
N LEU A 154 4.65 7.57 -5.49
CA LEU A 154 4.40 8.00 -6.87
C LEU A 154 4.57 6.88 -7.91
N GLN A 155 5.10 5.71 -7.54
CA GLN A 155 5.06 4.52 -8.39
C GLN A 155 3.64 3.94 -8.50
N ARG A 156 2.76 4.26 -7.54
CA ARG A 156 1.41 3.70 -7.44
C ARG A 156 0.34 4.63 -8.02
N LEU A 157 0.69 5.89 -8.29
CA LEU A 157 -0.22 6.91 -8.79
C LEU A 157 0.35 7.51 -10.09
N HIS A 158 -0.37 7.33 -11.19
CA HIS A 158 0.00 7.87 -12.49
C HIS A 158 -0.58 9.26 -12.69
N ASN A 159 0.25 10.30 -12.61
CA ASN A 159 -0.14 11.67 -12.90
C ASN A 159 1.01 12.44 -13.60
N PRO A 160 0.86 12.87 -14.85
CA PRO A 160 1.91 13.58 -15.59
C PRO A 160 2.47 14.85 -14.91
N ASP A 161 1.72 15.48 -14.01
CA ASP A 161 2.14 16.69 -13.28
C ASP A 161 3.33 16.42 -12.35
N VAL A 162 3.51 15.17 -11.91
CA VAL A 162 4.62 14.79 -11.00
C VAL A 162 5.93 14.50 -11.72
N VAL A 163 5.96 14.54 -13.06
CA VAL A 163 7.19 14.25 -13.83
C VAL A 163 8.29 15.25 -13.53
N ALA A 164 7.98 16.55 -13.47
CA ALA A 164 8.98 17.58 -13.17
C ALA A 164 9.67 17.38 -11.80
N PRO A 165 8.94 17.19 -10.68
CA PRO A 165 9.57 16.96 -9.38
C PRO A 165 10.29 15.60 -9.30
N LEU A 166 9.80 14.54 -9.97
CA LEU A 166 10.52 13.26 -10.06
C LEU A 166 11.87 13.39 -10.80
N LEU A 167 11.89 14.13 -11.92
CA LEU A 167 13.13 14.43 -12.66
C LEU A 167 14.12 15.25 -11.83
N ALA A 168 13.63 16.13 -10.95
CA ALA A 168 14.48 16.85 -10.01
C ALA A 168 15.08 15.87 -8.98
N ALA A 169 14.26 14.99 -8.39
CA ALA A 169 14.70 14.03 -7.38
C ALA A 169 15.80 13.07 -7.90
N VAL A 170 15.66 12.53 -9.13
CA VAL A 170 16.69 11.64 -9.72
C VAL A 170 18.04 12.34 -9.92
N ARG A 171 18.00 13.63 -10.28
CA ARG A 171 19.19 14.43 -10.62
C ARG A 171 19.95 14.98 -9.41
N GLN A 172 19.36 14.98 -8.22
CA GLN A 172 20.02 15.40 -6.98
C GLN A 172 21.07 14.37 -6.55
N ARG A 173 22.31 14.53 -6.98
CA ARG A 173 23.39 13.56 -6.75
C ARG A 173 23.76 13.38 -5.28
N GLU A 174 23.60 14.43 -4.49
CA GLU A 174 23.87 14.45 -3.05
C GLU A 174 22.76 13.80 -2.23
N ASN A 175 21.62 13.48 -2.86
CA ASN A 175 20.50 12.86 -2.17
C ASN A 175 20.72 11.35 -1.99
N TRP A 176 19.97 10.77 -1.05
CA TRP A 176 19.97 9.34 -0.75
C TRP A 176 19.67 8.52 -2.00
N VAL A 177 20.50 7.50 -2.25
CA VAL A 177 20.40 6.67 -3.45
C VAL A 177 19.04 5.99 -3.56
N GLU A 178 18.44 5.60 -2.44
CA GLU A 178 17.14 4.93 -2.39
C GLU A 178 16.01 5.83 -2.89
N VAL A 179 16.09 7.14 -2.63
CA VAL A 179 15.12 8.13 -3.14
C VAL A 179 15.27 8.26 -4.65
N ARG A 180 16.51 8.35 -5.13
CA ARG A 180 16.83 8.45 -6.56
C ARG A 180 16.40 7.20 -7.32
N ILE A 181 16.62 6.01 -6.75
CA ILE A 181 16.15 4.72 -7.29
C ILE A 181 14.63 4.73 -7.39
N ALA A 182 13.93 5.04 -6.30
CA ALA A 182 12.47 5.05 -6.29
C ALA A 182 11.88 6.05 -7.30
N ALA A 183 12.52 7.22 -7.46
CA ALA A 183 12.12 8.22 -8.43
C ALA A 183 12.41 7.79 -9.89
N ALA A 184 13.55 7.15 -10.16
CA ALA A 184 13.88 6.62 -11.48
C ALA A 184 12.89 5.54 -11.92
N ASP A 185 12.54 4.63 -11.00
CA ASP A 185 11.51 3.61 -11.20
C ASP A 185 10.13 4.25 -11.45
N ALA A 186 9.71 5.23 -10.64
CA ALA A 186 8.44 5.94 -10.86
C ALA A 186 8.37 6.63 -12.24
N LEU A 187 9.49 7.13 -12.75
CA LEU A 187 9.57 7.79 -14.06
C LEU A 187 9.29 6.85 -15.23
N ALA A 188 9.46 5.54 -15.09
CA ALA A 188 9.18 4.55 -16.14
C ALA A 188 7.72 4.56 -16.64
N GLN A 189 6.80 5.13 -15.85
CA GLN A 189 5.40 5.31 -16.21
C GLN A 189 5.16 6.34 -17.33
N TYR A 190 6.11 7.25 -17.59
CA TYR A 190 5.85 8.49 -18.33
C TYR A 190 6.64 8.55 -19.66
N PRO A 191 6.08 8.08 -20.79
CA PRO A 191 6.74 8.06 -22.10
C PRO A 191 6.96 9.47 -22.66
N GLN A 192 8.01 10.14 -22.20
CA GLN A 192 8.35 11.51 -22.56
C GLN A 192 9.85 11.61 -22.84
N ASP A 193 10.22 12.38 -23.86
CA ASP A 193 11.61 12.63 -24.26
C ASP A 193 12.49 13.07 -23.08
N ARG A 194 12.01 14.01 -22.25
CA ARG A 194 12.74 14.49 -21.07
C ARG A 194 12.99 13.40 -20.03
N VAL A 195 12.09 12.41 -19.94
CA VAL A 195 12.23 11.27 -19.02
C VAL A 195 13.28 10.31 -19.55
N PHE A 196 13.21 9.97 -20.84
CA PHE A 196 14.23 9.18 -21.51
C PHE A 196 15.64 9.79 -21.31
N GLN A 197 15.81 11.08 -21.59
CA GLN A 197 17.10 11.76 -21.47
C GLN A 197 17.64 11.72 -20.02
N ALA A 198 16.76 11.89 -19.03
CA ALA A 198 17.17 11.84 -17.63
C ALA A 198 17.58 10.43 -17.18
N LEU A 199 16.85 9.40 -17.62
CA LEU A 199 17.19 8.00 -17.30
C LEU A 199 18.50 7.57 -18.00
N VAL A 200 18.71 7.96 -19.26
CA VAL A 200 19.99 7.72 -19.97
C VAL A 200 21.16 8.38 -19.23
N ALA A 201 21.01 9.63 -18.79
CA ALA A 201 22.05 10.30 -17.99
C ALA A 201 22.28 9.62 -16.62
N THR A 202 21.29 8.89 -16.11
CA THR A 202 21.36 8.17 -14.84
C THR A 202 22.11 6.83 -14.96
N LEU A 203 22.29 6.29 -16.18
CA LEU A 203 23.10 5.08 -16.42
C LEU A 203 24.57 5.26 -16.05
N ASP A 204 25.08 6.50 -16.05
CA ASP A 204 26.44 6.87 -15.67
C ASP A 204 26.58 7.18 -14.15
N ALA A 205 25.58 6.87 -13.32
CA ALA A 205 25.70 7.09 -11.88
C ALA A 205 26.73 6.13 -11.25
N ARG A 206 27.24 6.49 -10.07
CA ARG A 206 28.25 5.67 -9.36
C ARG A 206 27.62 4.44 -8.71
N GLU A 207 26.34 4.52 -8.41
CA GLU A 207 25.61 3.51 -7.67
C GLU A 207 25.01 2.48 -8.64
N LEU A 208 25.53 1.25 -8.60
CA LEU A 208 25.11 0.18 -9.51
C LEU A 208 23.59 -0.05 -9.52
N ALA A 209 22.97 -0.05 -8.33
CA ALA A 209 21.52 -0.23 -8.19
C ALA A 209 20.72 0.86 -8.93
N LEU A 210 21.22 2.09 -8.96
CA LEU A 210 20.58 3.19 -9.68
C LEU A 210 20.74 3.04 -11.19
N ASN A 211 21.92 2.63 -11.66
CA ASN A 211 22.17 2.38 -13.09
C ASN A 211 21.27 1.26 -13.61
N GLN A 212 21.15 0.17 -12.85
CA GLN A 212 20.28 -0.96 -13.17
C GLN A 212 18.81 -0.55 -13.19
N THR A 213 18.37 0.23 -12.20
CA THR A 213 16.99 0.75 -12.16
C THR A 213 16.70 1.65 -13.36
N ALA A 214 17.65 2.50 -13.76
CA ALA A 214 17.50 3.35 -14.93
C ALA A 214 17.43 2.53 -16.24
N ALA A 215 18.24 1.50 -16.39
CA ALA A 215 18.17 0.57 -17.53
C ALA A 215 16.82 -0.16 -17.60
N GLU A 216 16.32 -0.68 -16.47
CA GLU A 216 15.01 -1.32 -16.37
C GLU A 216 13.87 -0.35 -16.70
N SER A 217 13.99 0.89 -16.22
CA SER A 217 13.02 1.95 -16.50
C SER A 217 13.00 2.31 -17.98
N LEU A 218 14.17 2.40 -18.64
CA LEU A 218 14.27 2.63 -20.08
C LEU A 218 13.68 1.47 -20.89
N ARG A 219 13.93 0.23 -20.46
CA ARG A 219 13.35 -0.97 -21.06
C ARG A 219 11.83 -0.99 -20.95
N THR A 220 11.29 -0.58 -19.81
CA THR A 220 9.85 -0.43 -19.62
C THR A 220 9.29 0.68 -20.50
N LEU A 221 9.98 1.83 -20.56
CA LEU A 221 9.55 3.02 -21.28
C LEU A 221 9.51 2.82 -22.80
N THR A 222 10.44 2.04 -23.35
CA THR A 222 10.70 1.96 -24.81
C THR A 222 10.49 0.58 -25.41
N GLY A 223 10.42 -0.47 -24.59
CA GLY A 223 10.42 -1.87 -25.05
C GLY A 223 11.81 -2.44 -25.37
N GLN A 224 12.80 -1.58 -25.58
CA GLN A 224 14.14 -1.94 -26.05
C GLN A 224 15.06 -2.39 -24.91
N GLU A 225 16.15 -3.06 -25.24
CA GLU A 225 17.09 -3.60 -24.25
C GLU A 225 18.54 -3.38 -24.71
N PHE A 226 19.24 -2.49 -24.00
CA PHE A 226 20.66 -2.19 -24.21
C PHE A 226 21.45 -2.18 -22.90
N ASP A 227 20.89 -2.81 -21.85
CA ASP A 227 21.43 -2.82 -20.49
C ASP A 227 21.80 -1.40 -20.02
N THR A 228 22.97 -1.25 -19.39
CA THR A 228 23.51 0.04 -18.93
C THR A 228 24.34 0.77 -20.00
N ASP A 229 24.30 0.36 -21.27
CA ASP A 229 25.05 1.03 -22.34
C ASP A 229 24.32 2.31 -22.80
N ALA A 230 24.68 3.43 -22.17
CA ALA A 230 24.12 4.74 -22.51
C ALA A 230 24.34 5.14 -23.98
N ARG A 231 25.43 4.68 -24.62
CA ARG A 231 25.71 5.04 -26.03
C ARG A 231 24.77 4.29 -26.97
N ALA A 232 24.51 3.02 -26.71
CA ALA A 232 23.54 2.24 -27.46
C ALA A 232 22.14 2.87 -27.38
N TRP A 233 21.70 3.24 -26.18
CA TRP A 233 20.44 3.97 -25.95
C TRP A 233 20.36 5.27 -26.78
N ILE A 234 21.41 6.11 -26.74
CA ILE A 234 21.45 7.37 -27.47
C ILE A 234 21.43 7.15 -28.98
N ASN A 235 22.19 6.17 -29.49
CA ASN A 235 22.25 5.87 -30.91
C ASN A 235 20.90 5.41 -31.43
N TRP A 236 20.25 4.47 -30.73
CA TRP A 236 18.91 4.02 -31.07
C TRP A 236 17.90 5.17 -31.06
N TYR A 237 17.89 6.00 -30.01
CA TYR A 237 16.93 7.10 -29.88
C TYR A 237 17.05 8.14 -31.00
N ARG A 238 18.28 8.36 -31.50
CA ARG A 238 18.53 9.26 -32.64
C ARG A 238 18.11 8.66 -33.98
N SER A 239 18.19 7.34 -34.13
CA SER A 239 17.76 6.65 -35.35
C SER A 239 16.27 6.35 -35.40
N ALA A 240 15.62 6.22 -34.24
CA ALA A 240 14.20 5.92 -34.14
C ALA A 240 13.34 7.12 -34.57
N GLU A 241 12.30 6.83 -35.33
CA GLU A 241 11.27 7.82 -35.66
C GLU A 241 10.58 8.31 -34.38
N VAL A 242 10.12 9.56 -34.38
CA VAL A 242 9.57 10.21 -33.17
C VAL A 242 8.40 9.43 -32.60
N ASP A 243 7.50 8.96 -33.47
CA ASP A 243 6.28 8.25 -33.08
C ASP A 243 6.55 6.80 -32.61
N GLU A 244 7.69 6.22 -32.98
CA GLU A 244 8.05 4.84 -32.66
C GLU A 244 8.81 4.69 -31.32
N ARG A 245 9.40 5.77 -30.80
CA ARG A 245 10.28 5.74 -29.59
C ARG A 245 9.64 5.12 -28.35
N PHE A 246 8.33 5.19 -28.22
CA PHE A 246 7.60 4.64 -27.07
C PHE A 246 6.47 3.70 -27.48
N ALA A 247 6.41 3.31 -28.77
CA ALA A 247 5.34 2.47 -29.30
C ALA A 247 5.35 1.06 -28.68
N ASP A 248 6.55 0.50 -28.47
CA ASP A 248 6.75 -0.84 -27.90
C ASP A 248 6.89 -0.84 -26.36
N ARG A 249 6.43 0.21 -25.68
CA ARG A 249 6.55 0.32 -24.21
C ARG A 249 5.93 -0.90 -23.52
N ARG A 250 6.58 -1.36 -22.46
CA ARG A 250 6.07 -2.43 -21.60
C ARG A 250 5.08 -1.85 -20.59
N GLU A 251 4.19 -2.71 -20.12
CA GLU A 251 3.29 -2.37 -19.02
C GLU A 251 4.10 -2.08 -17.75
N TYR A 252 3.88 -0.93 -17.13
CA TYR A 252 4.52 -0.59 -15.87
C TYR A 252 3.76 -1.24 -14.70
N LEU A 253 4.48 -2.05 -13.93
CA LEU A 253 4.01 -2.63 -12.67
C LEU A 253 4.92 -2.16 -11.55
N TYR A 254 4.37 -1.53 -10.51
CA TYR A 254 5.19 -1.08 -9.40
C TYR A 254 5.76 -2.29 -8.62
N PRO A 255 7.04 -2.25 -8.22
CA PRO A 255 7.65 -3.38 -7.54
C PRO A 255 7.16 -3.50 -6.09
N THR A 256 6.71 -4.69 -5.74
CA THR A 256 6.31 -5.07 -4.37
C THR A 256 7.39 -5.94 -3.73
N TYR A 257 7.57 -5.79 -2.42
CA TYR A 257 8.52 -6.62 -1.67
C TYR A 257 7.93 -8.01 -1.40
N GLN A 258 8.65 -9.04 -1.81
CA GLN A 258 8.38 -10.43 -1.46
C GLN A 258 9.61 -11.00 -0.79
N ARG A 259 9.42 -11.73 0.31
CA ARG A 259 10.49 -12.48 0.96
C ARG A 259 10.02 -13.87 1.33
N ASP A 260 10.99 -14.76 1.48
CA ASP A 260 10.72 -16.09 1.99
C ASP A 260 10.23 -16.02 3.44
N GLU A 261 9.30 -16.92 3.75
CA GLU A 261 8.80 -17.10 5.10
C GLU A 261 9.92 -17.59 6.00
N THR A 262 10.11 -16.90 7.13
CA THR A 262 11.07 -17.35 8.13
C THR A 262 10.58 -18.64 8.80
N PHE A 263 11.48 -19.34 9.49
CA PHE A 263 11.13 -20.54 10.25
C PHE A 263 9.98 -20.29 11.25
N PHE A 264 9.99 -19.14 11.93
CA PHE A 264 8.97 -18.80 12.92
C PHE A 264 7.63 -18.40 12.30
N GLU A 265 7.63 -17.78 11.13
CA GLU A 265 6.38 -17.49 10.38
C GLU A 265 5.70 -18.75 9.90
N ARG A 266 6.48 -19.73 9.41
CA ARG A 266 5.93 -21.06 9.07
C ARG A 266 5.31 -21.76 10.27
N LEU A 267 5.87 -21.54 11.47
CA LEU A 267 5.32 -22.09 12.70
C LEU A 267 4.06 -21.32 13.14
N ALA A 268 4.00 -20.01 12.90
CA ALA A 268 2.84 -19.15 13.13
C ALA A 268 1.80 -19.28 12.00
N PHE A 269 1.43 -20.50 11.61
CA PHE A 269 0.53 -20.78 10.48
C PHE A 269 -0.86 -20.10 10.56
N TRP A 270 -1.23 -19.57 11.73
CA TRP A 270 -2.46 -18.79 11.94
C TRP A 270 -2.34 -17.33 11.49
N THR A 271 -1.14 -16.82 11.20
CA THR A 271 -0.93 -15.50 10.59
C THR A 271 -0.79 -15.67 9.09
N SER A 272 -1.86 -15.35 8.35
CA SER A 272 -1.83 -15.42 6.88
C SER A 272 -1.09 -14.22 6.31
N HIS A 273 0.09 -14.46 5.73
CA HIS A 273 0.84 -13.45 5.00
C HIS A 273 0.34 -13.40 3.55
N HIS A 274 -0.38 -12.33 3.20
CA HIS A 274 -0.75 -12.07 1.82
C HIS A 274 0.20 -11.01 1.27
N TRP A 275 1.16 -11.44 0.45
CA TRP A 275 2.02 -10.51 -0.27
C TRP A 275 1.22 -9.75 -1.31
N GLU A 276 1.47 -8.45 -1.43
CA GLU A 276 0.90 -7.66 -2.50
C GLU A 276 1.55 -8.09 -3.83
N THR A 277 0.74 -8.39 -4.84
CA THR A 277 1.25 -8.64 -6.20
C THR A 277 1.55 -7.30 -6.89
N PRO A 278 2.56 -7.23 -7.77
CA PRO A 278 2.76 -6.07 -8.62
C PRO A 278 1.48 -5.76 -9.43
N GLN A 279 1.09 -4.50 -9.48
CA GLN A 279 -0.10 -4.04 -10.20
C GLN A 279 0.22 -2.77 -10.99
N GLN A 280 -0.66 -2.43 -11.94
CA GLN A 280 -0.63 -1.12 -12.57
C GLN A 280 -0.93 -0.01 -11.54
N PRO A 281 -0.33 1.18 -11.70
CA PRO A 281 -0.66 2.35 -10.89
C PRO A 281 -2.11 2.80 -11.13
N ALA A 282 -2.69 3.44 -10.12
CA ALA A 282 -3.93 4.19 -10.27
C ALA A 282 -3.79 5.19 -11.43
N GLY A 283 -4.77 5.26 -12.32
CA GLY A 283 -4.73 6.11 -13.52
C GLY A 283 -4.30 5.40 -14.81
N LEU A 284 -3.64 4.23 -14.72
CA LEU A 284 -3.38 3.37 -15.89
C LEU A 284 -4.27 2.13 -15.95
N ARG A 285 -4.91 1.77 -14.83
CA ARG A 285 -5.82 0.60 -14.74
C ARG A 285 -7.02 0.75 -15.69
N PRO A 286 -7.49 -0.35 -16.32
CA PRO A 286 -8.73 -0.34 -17.09
C PRO A 286 -9.92 0.09 -16.23
N GLU A 287 -10.80 0.93 -16.77
CA GLU A 287 -12.00 1.46 -16.09
C GLU A 287 -12.94 0.36 -15.57
N SER A 288 -12.93 -0.83 -16.19
CA SER A 288 -13.69 -2.00 -15.73
C SER A 288 -13.23 -2.59 -14.39
N THR A 289 -12.09 -2.12 -13.86
CA THR A 289 -11.53 -2.60 -12.58
C THR A 289 -12.24 -1.89 -11.43
N ARG A 290 -13.38 -2.45 -11.00
CA ARG A 290 -14.17 -1.91 -9.87
C ARG A 290 -13.32 -1.86 -8.59
N ARG A 291 -13.17 -0.67 -7.99
CA ARG A 291 -12.59 -0.54 -6.64
C ARG A 291 -13.64 -0.86 -5.58
N THR A 292 -13.20 -1.43 -4.47
CA THR A 292 -14.06 -1.81 -3.33
C THR A 292 -14.83 -0.63 -2.72
N TYR A 293 -14.34 0.61 -2.90
CA TYR A 293 -14.91 1.84 -2.30
C TYR A 293 -15.16 2.96 -3.32
N GLN A 294 -15.22 2.64 -4.62
CA GLN A 294 -15.89 3.53 -5.58
C GLN A 294 -17.39 3.27 -5.45
N ASP A 295 -18.08 4.14 -4.72
CA ASP A 295 -19.51 4.08 -4.55
C ASP A 295 -20.25 4.48 -5.84
N GLU A 296 -21.48 4.01 -5.90
CA GLU A 296 -22.42 3.86 -7.02
C GLU A 296 -23.01 5.17 -7.57
N ASP A 297 -22.32 6.31 -7.38
CA ASP A 297 -22.83 7.63 -7.74
C ASP A 297 -22.96 7.82 -9.26
N ASP A 298 -22.08 7.18 -10.06
CA ASP A 298 -22.16 7.23 -11.53
C ASP A 298 -23.39 6.48 -12.10
N ALA A 299 -24.03 5.61 -11.32
CA ALA A 299 -25.23 4.90 -11.77
C ALA A 299 -26.52 5.72 -11.63
N SER A 300 -26.46 6.88 -10.96
CA SER A 300 -27.64 7.74 -10.75
C SER A 300 -27.80 8.85 -11.80
N ASP A 301 -26.75 9.16 -12.58
CA ASP A 301 -26.79 10.18 -13.62
C ASP A 301 -27.21 9.65 -15.02
N GLU A 302 -27.20 8.33 -15.25
CA GLU A 302 -27.68 7.72 -16.51
C GLU A 302 -29.17 7.33 -16.49
N ALA A 303 -29.86 7.44 -15.35
CA ALA A 303 -31.25 7.00 -15.22
C ALA A 303 -32.30 8.10 -15.51
N ASP A 304 -31.89 9.34 -15.77
CA ASP A 304 -32.79 10.50 -15.99
C ASP A 304 -32.54 11.25 -17.32
N GLY A 305 -32.01 10.55 -18.34
CA GLY A 305 -31.82 11.05 -19.71
C GLY A 305 -32.86 10.56 -20.73
#